data_AF-A0A8B8F285-F1
#
_entry.id   AF-A0A8B8F285-F1
#
_cell.length_a   1.000
_cell.length_b   1.000
_cell.length_c   1.000
_cell.angle_alpha   90.00
_cell.angle_beta   90.00
_cell.angle_gamma   90.00
#
_symmetry.space_group_name_H-M   'P 1'
#
loop_
_entity.id
_entity.type
_entity.pdbx_description
1 polymer ?
#
loop_
_entity_poly.entity_id
_entity_poly.type
_entity_poly.pdbx_seq_one_letter_code
_entity_poly.pdbx_strand_id
1 'polypeptide(L)'
;MVGKTAGVVSRIKEVTNNCSNSHCIFHRQALAIKKMPIPLKNVLNEAVKIINFVKSRPLSTRLFTILCEDMGSMHKSLLYHTEVRWLSRRKTLVRLLELRNELYVFFTDHPFNLQLRLTDKMWLFRLSYLADIFTKLNEMNLSIQGKMTTVFTANDKIRALKKKIKFWAVCFSQHKIDSFPLLKEYLESIDGNIEDFDKIYGEIEQHLNEILSSLEKYFPESKDIEFIQRYN
;
A
#
# COMPACT_ATOMS: atom_id res chain seq x y z
N MET A 1 -0.83 -17.64 18.10
CA MET A 1 -0.89 -16.21 17.75
C MET A 1 -1.19 -15.41 19.03
N VAL A 2 -0.42 -14.37 19.39
CA VAL A 2 -0.52 -13.67 20.71
C VAL A 2 -1.38 -12.39 20.65
N GLY A 3 -2.46 -12.37 19.87
CA GLY A 3 -3.34 -11.20 19.78
C GLY A 3 -4.33 -11.13 20.96
N LYS A 4 -5.63 -11.15 20.64
CA LYS A 4 -6.73 -11.30 21.61
C LYS A 4 -6.65 -12.52 22.54
N THR A 5 -5.74 -13.46 22.24
CA THR A 5 -5.51 -14.72 22.93
C THR A 5 -4.33 -14.65 23.91
N ALA A 6 -3.80 -13.47 24.23
CA ALA A 6 -2.69 -13.31 25.16
C ALA A 6 -2.93 -14.03 26.50
N GLY A 7 -4.13 -13.92 27.08
CA GLY A 7 -4.49 -14.63 28.32
C GLY A 7 -4.48 -16.16 28.19
N VAL A 8 -4.93 -16.69 27.05
CA VAL A 8 -4.86 -18.14 26.75
C VAL A 8 -3.42 -18.60 26.63
N VAL A 9 -2.56 -17.82 25.96
CA VAL A 9 -1.14 -18.12 25.84
C VAL A 9 -0.45 -18.13 27.20
N SER A 10 -0.77 -17.20 28.10
CA SER A 10 -0.26 -17.21 29.48
C SER A 10 -0.68 -18.48 30.23
N ARG A 11 -1.95 -18.88 30.13
CA ARG A 11 -2.46 -20.11 30.77
C ARG A 11 -1.83 -21.39 30.22
N ILE A 12 -1.55 -21.45 28.92
CA ILE A 12 -0.85 -22.60 28.31
C ILE A 12 0.60 -22.69 28.81
N LYS A 13 1.26 -21.53 29.01
CA LYS A 13 2.62 -21.48 29.55
C LYS A 13 2.70 -21.90 31.01
N GLU A 14 1.66 -21.68 31.81
CA GLU A 14 1.58 -22.17 33.19
C GLU A 14 1.60 -23.71 33.27
N VAL A 15 1.10 -24.40 32.24
CA VAL A 15 1.06 -25.88 32.18
C VAL A 15 2.25 -26.45 31.40
N THR A 16 2.77 -25.73 30.41
CA THR A 16 3.85 -26.18 29.53
C THR A 16 4.82 -25.05 29.19
N ASN A 17 6.01 -25.05 29.81
CA ASN A 17 7.04 -24.03 29.55
C ASN A 17 7.64 -24.10 28.12
N ASN A 18 7.47 -25.23 27.41
CA ASN A 18 7.99 -25.43 26.06
C ASN A 18 7.05 -24.94 24.94
N CYS A 19 6.01 -24.14 25.26
CA CYS A 19 5.11 -23.58 24.27
C CYS A 19 5.71 -22.33 23.60
N SER A 20 5.92 -22.39 22.28
CA SER A 20 6.32 -21.25 21.46
C SER A 20 5.11 -20.42 21.02
N ASN A 21 5.26 -19.10 21.00
CA ASN A 21 4.18 -18.18 20.67
C ASN A 21 4.65 -17.12 19.66
N SER A 22 3.86 -16.92 18.60
CA SER A 22 4.17 -15.98 17.52
C SER A 22 3.13 -14.85 17.44
N HIS A 23 3.58 -13.64 17.10
CA HIS A 23 2.68 -12.53 16.77
C HIS A 23 1.97 -12.77 15.43
N CYS A 24 0.83 -12.11 15.22
CA CYS A 24 0.11 -12.16 13.96
C CYS A 24 0.99 -11.63 12.81
N ILE A 25 1.14 -12.41 11.74
CA ILE A 25 1.91 -12.05 10.54
C ILE A 25 1.40 -10.73 9.95
N PHE A 26 0.08 -10.57 9.84
CA PHE A 26 -0.53 -9.33 9.32
C PHE A 26 -0.21 -8.11 10.19
N HIS A 27 -0.14 -8.28 11.50
CA HIS A 27 0.19 -7.17 12.40
C HIS A 27 1.67 -6.78 12.25
N ARG A 28 2.59 -7.75 12.27
CA ARG A 28 4.03 -7.52 12.05
C ARG A 28 4.30 -6.87 10.71
N GLN A 29 3.64 -7.35 9.66
CA GLN A 29 3.76 -6.79 8.32
C GLN A 29 3.20 -5.37 8.23
N ALA A 30 2.03 -5.11 8.82
CA ALA A 30 1.45 -3.76 8.87
C ALA A 30 2.38 -2.77 9.57
N LEU A 31 3.08 -3.20 10.62
CA LEU A 31 4.13 -2.41 11.26
C LEU A 31 5.34 -2.23 10.35
N ALA A 32 5.74 -3.27 9.63
CA ALA A 32 6.89 -3.24 8.75
C ALA A 32 6.74 -2.18 7.62
N ILE A 33 5.56 -2.12 7.02
CA ILE A 33 5.27 -1.21 5.89
C ILE A 33 4.80 0.19 6.31
N LYS A 34 4.71 0.47 7.62
CA LYS A 34 4.16 1.73 8.13
C LYS A 34 5.08 2.93 7.87
N LYS A 35 6.39 2.69 7.81
CA LYS A 35 7.39 3.74 7.59
C LYS A 35 7.37 4.16 6.12
N MET A 36 7.33 5.47 5.87
CA MET A 36 7.23 6.05 4.54
C MET A 36 7.95 7.39 4.52
N PRO A 37 8.73 7.70 3.47
CA PRO A 37 9.33 9.02 3.27
C PRO A 37 8.29 10.15 3.30
N ILE A 38 8.68 11.31 3.81
CA ILE A 38 7.80 12.47 3.98
C ILE A 38 7.09 12.87 2.67
N PRO A 39 7.76 12.93 1.49
CA PRO A 39 7.10 13.28 0.24
C PRO A 39 5.94 12.34 -0.12
N LEU A 40 6.16 11.02 -0.01
CA LEU A 40 5.14 10.01 -0.27
C LEU A 40 4.01 10.04 0.77
N LYS A 41 4.36 10.26 2.04
CA LYS A 41 3.37 10.40 3.12
C LYS A 41 2.47 11.61 2.89
N ASN A 42 3.02 12.73 2.41
CA ASN A 42 2.26 13.93 2.10
C ASN A 42 1.27 13.68 0.97
N VAL A 43 1.70 13.05 -0.13
CA VAL A 43 0.82 12.65 -1.25
C VAL A 43 -0.33 11.78 -0.75
N LEU A 44 -0.03 10.78 0.08
CA LEU A 44 -1.06 9.91 0.66
C LEU A 44 -2.08 10.70 1.50
N ASN A 45 -1.60 11.61 2.35
CA ASN A 45 -2.47 12.43 3.19
C ASN A 45 -3.34 13.39 2.36
N GLU A 46 -2.78 14.02 1.33
CA GLU A 46 -3.50 14.90 0.41
C GLU A 46 -4.57 14.12 -0.38
N ALA A 47 -4.24 12.92 -0.87
CA ALA A 47 -5.21 12.05 -1.55
C ALA A 47 -6.40 11.72 -0.62
N VAL A 48 -6.12 11.35 0.64
CA VAL A 48 -7.18 11.11 1.64
C VAL A 48 -8.03 12.36 1.87
N LYS A 49 -7.43 13.56 1.94
CA LYS A 49 -8.18 14.82 2.08
C LYS A 49 -9.10 15.08 0.89
N ILE A 50 -8.62 14.85 -0.35
CA ILE A 50 -9.41 14.98 -1.58
C ILE A 50 -10.65 14.08 -1.52
N ILE A 51 -10.46 12.79 -1.22
CA ILE A 51 -11.57 11.82 -1.11
C ILE A 51 -12.54 12.22 0.00
N ASN A 52 -12.01 12.58 1.18
CA ASN A 52 -12.84 12.91 2.32
C ASN A 52 -13.65 14.19 2.09
N PHE A 53 -13.13 15.17 1.35
CA PHE A 53 -13.88 16.37 1.01
C PHE A 53 -15.19 16.02 0.27
N VAL A 54 -15.09 15.21 -0.79
CA VAL A 54 -16.27 14.76 -1.57
C VAL A 54 -17.17 13.85 -0.74
N LYS A 55 -16.59 12.91 0.02
CA LYS A 55 -17.34 11.88 0.74
C LYS A 55 -17.93 12.32 2.08
N SER A 56 -17.42 13.40 2.68
CA SER A 56 -17.89 13.89 3.99
C SER A 56 -19.30 14.46 3.95
N ARG A 57 -19.78 14.89 2.77
CA ARG A 57 -21.09 15.51 2.59
C ARG A 57 -21.96 14.64 1.68
N PRO A 58 -23.17 14.22 2.12
CA PRO A 58 -24.08 13.41 1.29
C PRO A 58 -24.43 14.08 -0.04
N LEU A 59 -24.65 15.40 -0.04
CA LEU A 59 -24.93 16.15 -1.26
C LEU A 59 -23.75 16.11 -2.23
N SER A 60 -22.53 16.40 -1.76
CA SER A 60 -21.32 16.36 -2.60
C SER A 60 -21.08 14.97 -3.18
N THR A 61 -21.31 13.91 -2.39
CA THR A 61 -21.21 12.54 -2.90
C THR A 61 -22.23 12.28 -4.02
N ARG A 62 -23.48 12.72 -3.85
CA ARG A 62 -24.53 12.54 -4.87
C ARG A 62 -24.24 13.35 -6.13
N LEU A 63 -23.83 14.60 -6.00
CA LEU A 63 -23.46 15.46 -7.13
C LEU A 63 -22.27 14.88 -7.90
N PHE A 64 -21.24 14.41 -7.18
CA PHE A 64 -20.10 13.75 -7.81
C PHE A 64 -20.51 12.46 -8.53
N THR A 65 -21.42 11.67 -7.96
CA THR A 65 -21.96 10.49 -8.64
C THR A 65 -22.66 10.82 -9.94
N ILE A 66 -23.51 11.86 -9.96
CA ILE A 66 -24.18 12.33 -11.18
C ILE A 66 -23.13 12.78 -12.21
N LEU A 67 -22.13 13.56 -11.79
CA LEU A 67 -21.06 14.00 -12.68
C LEU A 67 -20.29 12.81 -13.30
N CYS A 68 -19.96 11.78 -12.51
CA CYS A 68 -19.33 10.57 -13.05
C CYS A 68 -20.24 9.83 -14.06
N GLU A 69 -21.56 9.85 -13.86
CA GLU A 69 -22.50 9.25 -14.81
C GLU A 69 -22.53 10.04 -16.12
N ASP A 70 -22.60 11.37 -16.03
CA ASP A 70 -22.63 12.26 -17.19
C ASP A 70 -21.32 12.21 -18.00
N MET A 71 -20.18 12.02 -17.32
CA MET A 71 -18.87 11.85 -17.95
C MET A 71 -18.60 10.43 -18.45
N GLY A 72 -19.54 9.49 -18.29
CA GLY A 72 -19.41 8.11 -18.76
C GLY A 72 -18.36 7.29 -18.01
N SER A 73 -18.04 7.66 -16.77
CA SER A 73 -16.99 6.99 -15.98
C SER A 73 -17.37 5.54 -15.65
N MET A 74 -16.41 4.63 -15.75
CA MET A 74 -16.58 3.23 -15.32
C MET A 74 -16.97 3.11 -13.83
N HIS A 75 -16.60 4.10 -13.04
CA HIS A 75 -16.86 4.16 -11.62
C HIS A 75 -17.60 5.43 -11.25
N LYS A 76 -18.66 5.28 -10.45
CA LYS A 76 -19.59 6.37 -10.15
C LYS A 76 -19.42 6.96 -8.75
N SER A 77 -18.42 6.48 -8.01
CA SER A 77 -18.18 6.94 -6.64
C SER A 77 -16.75 6.66 -6.18
N LEU A 78 -16.28 7.54 -5.30
CA LEU A 78 -15.07 7.34 -4.52
C LEU A 78 -15.34 6.39 -3.35
N LEU A 79 -14.31 5.64 -2.98
CA LEU A 79 -14.33 4.76 -1.82
C LEU A 79 -13.95 5.56 -0.57
N TYR A 80 -14.84 5.58 0.42
CA TYR A 80 -14.57 6.29 1.67
C TYR A 80 -13.36 5.66 2.39
N HIS A 81 -12.41 6.50 2.80
CA HIS A 81 -11.28 6.05 3.58
C HIS A 81 -11.58 6.20 5.07
N THR A 82 -11.51 5.09 5.81
CA THR A 82 -11.29 5.11 7.26
C THR A 82 -9.84 4.68 7.51
N GLU A 83 -9.15 5.43 8.37
CA GLU A 83 -7.72 5.25 8.67
C GLU A 83 -7.35 3.84 9.17
N VAL A 84 -8.36 3.07 9.58
CA VAL A 84 -8.24 1.87 10.42
C VAL A 84 -7.70 0.64 9.66
N ARG A 85 -7.65 0.64 8.32
CA ARG A 85 -7.04 -0.46 7.54
C ARG A 85 -6.29 0.03 6.31
N TRP A 86 -4.99 -0.19 6.27
CA TRP A 86 -4.17 0.05 5.07
C TRP A 86 -4.65 -0.73 3.83
N LEU A 87 -5.36 -1.86 4.03
CA LEU A 87 -5.96 -2.65 2.95
C LEU A 87 -7.07 -1.89 2.18
N SER A 88 -7.71 -0.89 2.79
CA SER A 88 -8.67 -0.03 2.06
C SER A 88 -7.97 1.04 1.22
N ARG A 89 -6.71 1.40 1.54
CA ARG A 89 -5.98 2.48 0.87
C ARG A 89 -5.74 2.21 -0.61
N ARG A 90 -5.38 0.97 -0.97
CA ARG A 90 -5.17 0.56 -2.38
C ARG A 90 -6.33 1.00 -3.27
N LYS A 91 -7.52 0.43 -3.01
CA LYS A 91 -8.69 0.63 -3.87
C LYS A 91 -9.07 2.11 -3.93
N THR A 92 -8.90 2.81 -2.81
CA THR A 92 -9.14 4.24 -2.71
C THR A 92 -8.19 5.06 -3.61
N LEU A 93 -6.88 4.76 -3.64
CA LEU A 93 -5.94 5.48 -4.49
C LEU A 93 -6.13 5.17 -5.98
N VAL A 94 -6.33 3.90 -6.33
CA VAL A 94 -6.65 3.49 -7.71
C VAL A 94 -7.91 4.21 -8.18
N ARG A 95 -8.97 4.22 -7.34
CA ARG A 95 -10.22 4.92 -7.67
C ARG A 95 -10.06 6.43 -7.81
N LEU A 96 -9.16 7.04 -7.04
CA LEU A 96 -8.86 8.46 -7.18
C LEU A 96 -8.15 8.75 -8.51
N LEU A 97 -7.24 7.89 -8.96
CA LEU A 97 -6.60 8.02 -10.27
C LEU A 97 -7.61 7.85 -11.41
N GLU A 98 -8.46 6.82 -11.33
CA GLU A 98 -9.50 6.54 -12.32
C GLU A 98 -10.51 7.68 -12.45
N LEU A 99 -10.82 8.37 -11.34
CA LEU A 99 -11.80 9.47 -11.30
C LEU A 99 -11.17 10.86 -11.21
N ARG A 100 -9.90 10.98 -11.62
CA ARG A 100 -9.13 12.22 -11.50
C ARG A 100 -9.75 13.36 -12.31
N ASN A 101 -10.23 13.08 -13.51
CA ASN A 101 -10.76 14.10 -14.42
C ASN A 101 -12.12 14.62 -13.91
N GLU A 102 -12.98 13.72 -13.44
CA GLU A 102 -14.25 14.00 -12.80
C GLU A 102 -14.04 14.81 -11.52
N LEU A 103 -13.03 14.45 -10.72
CA LEU A 103 -12.65 15.21 -9.53
C LEU A 103 -12.20 16.63 -9.90
N TYR A 104 -11.45 16.78 -10.99
CA TYR A 104 -10.98 18.09 -11.44
C TYR A 104 -12.14 18.99 -11.84
N VAL A 105 -13.08 18.47 -12.63
CA VAL A 105 -14.33 19.16 -13.02
C VAL A 105 -15.19 19.43 -11.80
N PHE A 106 -15.37 18.47 -10.89
CA PHE A 106 -16.17 18.67 -9.68
C PHE A 106 -15.69 19.87 -8.85
N PHE A 107 -14.37 20.06 -8.75
CA PHE A 107 -13.78 21.16 -7.99
C PHE A 107 -13.79 22.51 -8.71
N THR A 108 -14.15 22.60 -9.99
CA THR A 108 -14.38 23.91 -10.63
C THR A 108 -15.58 24.61 -10.01
N ASP A 109 -16.62 23.83 -9.68
CA ASP A 109 -17.86 24.35 -9.07
C ASP A 109 -17.82 24.29 -7.54
N HIS A 110 -16.89 23.50 -6.98
CA HIS A 110 -16.73 23.29 -5.55
C HIS A 110 -15.27 23.56 -5.14
N PRO A 111 -14.88 24.83 -4.97
CA PRO A 111 -13.49 25.20 -4.72
C PRO A 111 -12.86 24.42 -3.57
N PHE A 112 -11.71 23.81 -3.85
CA PHE A 112 -10.96 23.03 -2.89
C PHE A 112 -9.45 23.27 -3.05
N ASN A 113 -8.75 23.50 -1.93
CA ASN A 113 -7.37 23.97 -1.93
C ASN A 113 -6.34 22.96 -2.49
N LEU A 114 -6.73 21.69 -2.71
CA LEU A 114 -5.87 20.67 -3.32
C LEU A 114 -6.26 20.33 -4.76
N GLN A 115 -7.18 21.07 -5.39
CA GLN A 115 -7.59 20.79 -6.78
C GLN A 115 -6.41 20.71 -7.75
N LEU A 116 -5.41 21.60 -7.60
CA LEU A 116 -4.21 21.64 -8.45
C LEU A 116 -3.37 20.34 -8.39
N ARG A 117 -3.53 19.51 -7.36
CA ARG A 117 -2.85 18.20 -7.29
C ARG A 117 -3.32 17.24 -8.37
N LEU A 118 -4.55 17.39 -8.85
CA LEU A 118 -5.11 16.54 -9.90
C LEU A 118 -4.48 16.77 -11.28
N THR A 119 -3.67 17.82 -11.42
CA THR A 119 -2.90 18.15 -12.63
C THR A 119 -1.39 18.23 -12.38
N ASP A 120 -0.96 18.08 -11.12
CA ASP A 120 0.46 18.16 -10.73
C ASP A 120 1.18 16.88 -11.15
N LYS A 121 2.09 17.02 -12.13
CA LYS A 121 2.75 15.86 -12.73
C LYS A 121 3.54 15.03 -11.71
N MET A 122 4.20 15.71 -10.79
CA MET A 122 5.09 15.12 -9.78
C MET A 122 4.30 14.46 -8.65
N TRP A 123 3.12 15.02 -8.33
CA TRP A 123 2.20 14.45 -7.37
C TRP A 123 1.55 13.17 -7.91
N LEU A 124 1.06 13.21 -9.15
CA LEU A 124 0.42 12.07 -9.82
C LEU A 124 1.40 10.91 -10.04
N PHE A 125 2.67 11.18 -10.33
CA PHE A 125 3.70 10.15 -10.41
C PHE A 125 3.85 9.41 -9.06
N ARG A 126 4.00 10.15 -7.96
CA ARG A 126 4.08 9.56 -6.61
C ARG A 126 2.81 8.81 -6.22
N LEU A 127 1.64 9.35 -6.57
CA LEU A 127 0.35 8.71 -6.29
C LEU A 127 0.21 7.38 -7.03
N SER A 128 0.60 7.34 -8.31
CA SER A 128 0.54 6.14 -9.15
C SER A 128 1.44 5.03 -8.60
N TYR A 129 2.66 5.39 -8.19
CA TYR A 129 3.54 4.48 -7.44
C TYR A 129 2.88 3.96 -6.15
N LEU A 130 2.28 4.83 -5.34
CA LEU A 130 1.62 4.44 -4.09
C LEU A 130 0.45 3.48 -4.33
N ALA A 131 -0.34 3.70 -5.38
CA ALA A 131 -1.42 2.81 -5.78
C ALA A 131 -0.90 1.42 -6.16
N ASP A 132 0.19 1.34 -6.92
CA ASP A 132 0.82 0.09 -7.34
C ASP A 132 1.46 -0.68 -6.17
N ILE A 133 2.27 -0.02 -5.32
CA ILE A 133 2.92 -0.71 -4.20
C ILE A 133 1.89 -1.22 -3.18
N PHE A 134 0.84 -0.45 -2.90
CA PHE A 134 -0.26 -0.93 -2.05
C PHE A 134 -1.07 -2.04 -2.71
N THR A 135 -1.19 -2.06 -4.03
CA THR A 135 -1.77 -3.19 -4.76
C THR A 135 -1.00 -4.47 -4.50
N LYS A 136 0.32 -4.43 -4.73
CA LYS A 136 1.21 -5.59 -4.56
C LYS A 136 1.27 -6.09 -3.11
N LEU A 137 1.32 -5.17 -2.14
CA LEU A 137 1.31 -5.53 -0.72
C LEU A 137 -0.03 -6.16 -0.30
N ASN A 138 -1.14 -5.66 -0.83
CA ASN A 138 -2.47 -6.22 -0.55
C ASN A 138 -2.67 -7.60 -1.20
N GLU A 139 -2.18 -7.82 -2.42
CA GLU A 139 -2.21 -9.15 -3.06
C GLU A 139 -1.45 -10.19 -2.23
N MET A 140 -0.29 -9.80 -1.70
CA MET A 140 0.46 -10.64 -0.78
C MET A 140 -0.37 -10.98 0.47
N ASN A 141 -1.04 -10.00 1.07
CA ASN A 141 -1.93 -10.24 2.20
C ASN A 141 -3.06 -11.21 1.90
N LEU A 142 -3.77 -11.01 0.79
CA LEU A 142 -4.85 -11.90 0.36
C LEU A 142 -4.33 -13.32 0.15
N SER A 143 -3.12 -13.45 -0.40
CA SER A 143 -2.48 -14.75 -0.56
C SER A 143 -2.19 -15.43 0.79
N ILE A 144 -1.83 -14.69 1.84
CA ILE A 144 -1.64 -15.24 3.21
C ILE A 144 -2.98 -15.56 3.87
N GLN A 145 -4.08 -14.88 3.51
CA GLN A 145 -5.42 -15.13 4.05
C GLN A 145 -6.14 -16.33 3.40
N GLY A 146 -5.55 -16.96 2.37
CA GLY A 146 -6.15 -18.11 1.71
C GLY A 146 -6.38 -19.29 2.65
N LYS A 147 -7.49 -20.02 2.43
CA LYS A 147 -7.77 -21.29 3.13
C LYS A 147 -6.55 -22.21 3.00
N MET A 148 -6.14 -22.86 4.10
CA MET A 148 -4.98 -23.76 4.19
C MET A 148 -3.58 -23.11 4.23
N THR A 149 -3.45 -21.80 4.45
CA THR A 149 -2.11 -21.18 4.62
C THR A 149 -1.48 -21.61 5.95
N THR A 150 -0.36 -22.34 5.88
CA THR A 150 0.49 -22.71 7.03
C THR A 150 1.50 -21.62 7.35
N VAL A 151 2.11 -21.68 8.54
CA VAL A 151 3.22 -20.76 8.92
C VAL A 151 4.38 -20.84 7.94
N PHE A 152 4.73 -22.04 7.46
CA PHE A 152 5.78 -22.23 6.45
C PHE A 152 5.45 -21.52 5.14
N THR A 153 4.25 -21.73 4.60
CA THR A 153 3.82 -21.07 3.35
C THR A 153 3.74 -19.54 3.50
N ALA A 154 3.37 -19.03 4.69
CA ALA A 154 3.38 -17.61 4.96
C ALA A 154 4.82 -17.06 5.04
N ASN A 155 5.75 -17.77 5.67
CA ASN A 155 7.18 -17.41 5.68
C ASN A 155 7.77 -17.39 4.27
N ASP A 156 7.46 -18.37 3.43
CA ASP A 156 7.93 -18.41 2.04
C ASP A 156 7.37 -17.24 1.23
N LYS A 157 6.09 -16.88 1.42
CA LYS A 157 5.48 -15.70 0.81
C LYS A 157 6.14 -14.40 1.26
N ILE A 158 6.48 -14.26 2.54
CA ILE A 158 7.23 -13.10 3.05
C ILE A 158 8.65 -13.07 2.47
N ARG A 159 9.34 -14.20 2.38
CA ARG A 159 10.67 -14.29 1.74
C ARG A 159 10.62 -13.89 0.28
N ALA A 160 9.60 -14.36 -0.45
CA ALA A 160 9.37 -13.96 -1.84
C ALA A 160 9.07 -12.45 -1.95
N LEU A 161 8.28 -11.87 -1.04
CA LEU A 161 8.01 -10.44 -1.01
C LEU A 161 9.31 -9.62 -0.82
N LYS A 162 10.17 -10.01 0.12
CA LYS A 162 11.47 -9.35 0.33
C LYS A 162 12.31 -9.35 -0.94
N LYS A 163 12.41 -10.51 -1.61
CA LYS A 163 13.13 -10.64 -2.89
C LYS A 163 12.53 -9.73 -3.97
N LYS A 164 11.20 -9.66 -4.07
CA LYS A 164 10.51 -8.77 -5.02
C LYS A 164 10.77 -7.29 -4.72
N ILE A 165 10.70 -6.87 -3.46
CA ILE A 165 10.96 -5.48 -3.07
C ILE A 165 12.40 -5.08 -3.36
N LYS A 166 13.36 -5.97 -3.04
CA LYS A 166 14.77 -5.77 -3.39
C LYS A 166 14.96 -5.61 -4.89
N PHE A 167 14.34 -6.48 -5.68
CA PHE A 167 14.37 -6.40 -7.14
C PHE A 167 13.76 -5.07 -7.64
N TRP A 168 12.60 -4.67 -7.13
CA TRP A 168 11.98 -3.40 -7.53
C TRP A 168 12.85 -2.20 -7.18
N ALA A 169 13.52 -2.17 -6.03
CA ALA A 169 14.44 -1.09 -5.67
C ALA A 169 15.57 -0.95 -6.71
N VAL A 170 16.16 -2.07 -7.15
CA VAL A 170 17.17 -2.10 -8.23
C VAL A 170 16.59 -1.66 -9.58
N CYS A 171 15.33 -2.00 -9.87
CA CYS A 171 14.69 -1.52 -11.10
C CYS A 171 14.51 0.01 -11.06
N PHE A 172 14.08 0.58 -9.93
CA PHE A 172 13.92 2.03 -9.78
C PHE A 172 15.25 2.79 -9.89
N SER A 173 16.37 2.23 -9.41
CA SER A 173 17.69 2.85 -9.60
C SER A 173 18.19 2.82 -11.05
N GLN A 174 17.54 2.03 -11.91
CA GLN A 174 17.79 1.94 -13.35
C GLN A 174 16.64 2.53 -14.19
N HIS A 175 15.73 3.28 -13.57
CA HIS A 175 14.55 3.88 -14.21
C HIS A 175 13.61 2.87 -14.90
N LYS A 176 13.61 1.63 -14.44
CA LYS A 176 12.73 0.57 -14.93
C LYS A 176 11.50 0.45 -14.06
N ILE A 177 10.33 0.69 -14.65
CA ILE A 177 9.03 0.70 -13.93
C ILE A 177 8.05 -0.35 -14.44
N ASP A 178 8.47 -1.33 -15.23
CA ASP A 178 7.57 -2.33 -15.84
C ASP A 178 6.75 -3.14 -14.83
N SER A 179 7.24 -3.26 -13.60
CA SER A 179 6.49 -3.90 -12.52
C SER A 179 5.34 -3.04 -11.98
N PHE A 180 5.28 -1.75 -12.30
CA PHE A 180 4.37 -0.74 -11.74
C PHE A 180 3.47 -0.18 -12.85
N PRO A 181 2.40 -0.91 -13.22
CA PRO A 181 1.61 -0.61 -14.41
C PRO A 181 0.90 0.74 -14.36
N LEU A 182 0.36 1.17 -13.21
CA LEU A 182 -0.31 2.47 -13.09
C LEU A 182 0.70 3.60 -13.24
N LEU A 183 1.89 3.44 -12.65
CA LEU A 183 2.98 4.40 -12.82
C LEU A 183 3.45 4.48 -14.27
N LYS A 184 3.58 3.32 -14.93
CA LYS A 184 4.01 3.21 -16.33
C LYS A 184 3.01 3.87 -17.26
N GLU A 185 1.73 3.51 -17.15
CA GLU A 185 0.64 4.12 -17.91
C GLU A 185 0.60 5.64 -17.70
N TYR A 186 0.76 6.09 -16.46
CA TYR A 186 0.81 7.51 -16.17
C TYR A 186 2.01 8.20 -16.84
N LEU A 187 3.21 7.62 -16.77
CA LEU A 187 4.41 8.19 -17.41
C LEU A 187 4.28 8.22 -18.94
N GLU A 188 3.68 7.18 -19.55
CA GLU A 188 3.40 7.12 -20.98
C GLU A 188 2.32 8.13 -21.42
N SER A 189 1.44 8.55 -20.51
CA SER A 189 0.37 9.53 -20.78
C SER A 189 0.82 10.99 -20.73
N ILE A 190 2.03 11.27 -20.24
CA ILE A 190 2.53 12.65 -20.09
C ILE A 190 3.66 12.94 -21.06
N ASP A 191 3.61 14.13 -21.67
CA ASP A 191 4.78 14.69 -22.35
C ASP A 191 5.77 15.16 -21.27
N GLY A 192 6.86 14.42 -21.07
CA GLY A 192 7.90 14.72 -20.10
C GLY A 192 9.11 13.81 -20.26
N ASN A 193 10.30 14.36 -19.97
CA ASN A 193 11.52 13.55 -19.99
C ASN A 193 11.62 12.77 -18.67
N ILE A 194 12.15 11.54 -18.75
CA ILE A 194 12.35 10.68 -17.57
C ILE A 194 13.19 11.41 -16.50
N GLU A 195 14.15 12.22 -16.94
CA GLU A 195 15.06 13.03 -16.09
C GLU A 195 14.32 13.99 -15.14
N ASP A 196 13.14 14.49 -15.55
CA ASP A 196 12.33 15.38 -14.70
C ASP A 196 11.87 14.69 -13.40
N PHE A 197 11.89 13.36 -13.39
CA PHE A 197 11.42 12.52 -12.29
C PHE A 197 12.55 11.86 -11.48
N ASP A 198 13.83 12.10 -11.81
CA ASP A 198 14.99 11.42 -11.19
C ASP A 198 14.99 11.48 -9.66
N LYS A 199 14.65 12.65 -9.11
CA LYS A 199 14.51 12.82 -7.66
C LYS A 199 13.44 11.87 -7.08
N ILE A 200 12.35 11.67 -7.79
CA ILE A 200 11.23 10.81 -7.36
C ILE A 200 11.61 9.33 -7.47
N TYR A 201 12.38 8.93 -8.49
CA TYR A 201 12.96 7.59 -8.58
C TYR A 201 13.79 7.28 -7.33
N GLY A 202 14.66 8.19 -6.90
CA GLY A 202 15.43 8.05 -5.65
C GLY A 202 14.56 7.99 -4.38
N GLU A 203 13.51 8.82 -4.29
CA GLU A 203 12.55 8.77 -3.17
C GLU A 203 11.83 7.41 -3.09
N ILE A 204 11.46 6.83 -4.24
CA ILE A 204 10.80 5.53 -4.34
C ILE A 204 11.76 4.39 -3.98
N GLU A 205 12.98 4.43 -4.51
CA GLU A 205 14.02 3.46 -4.18
C GLU A 205 14.28 3.45 -2.67
N GLN A 206 14.43 4.63 -2.05
CA GLN A 206 14.59 4.77 -0.61
C GLN A 206 13.41 4.13 0.13
N HIS A 207 12.17 4.41 -0.28
CA HIS A 207 10.99 3.83 0.35
C HIS A 207 10.98 2.29 0.27
N LEU A 208 11.31 1.71 -0.89
CA LEU A 208 11.38 0.26 -1.05
C LEU A 208 12.46 -0.37 -0.15
N ASN A 209 13.63 0.26 -0.05
CA ASN A 209 14.71 -0.17 0.84
C ASN A 209 14.32 -0.06 2.32
N GLU A 210 13.60 0.99 2.71
CA GLU A 210 13.07 1.13 4.08
C GLU A 210 12.04 0.04 4.40
N ILE A 211 11.14 -0.28 3.46
CA ILE A 211 10.20 -1.40 3.63
C ILE A 211 10.97 -2.71 3.78
N LEU A 212 11.98 -2.96 2.95
CA LEU A 212 12.79 -4.18 3.00
C LEU A 212 13.49 -4.34 4.36
N SER A 213 14.21 -3.31 4.80
CA SER A 213 14.90 -3.31 6.10
C SER A 213 13.92 -3.54 7.26
N SER A 214 12.74 -2.92 7.18
CA SER A 214 11.70 -3.12 8.18
C SER A 214 11.13 -4.54 8.14
N LEU A 215 10.90 -5.12 6.96
CA LEU A 215 10.49 -6.52 6.82
C LEU A 215 11.56 -7.49 7.33
N GLU A 216 12.84 -7.20 7.16
CA GLU A 216 13.95 -8.00 7.71
C GLU A 216 13.96 -7.96 9.23
N LYS A 217 13.75 -6.78 9.82
CA LYS A 217 13.59 -6.62 11.28
C LYS A 217 12.37 -7.38 11.81
N TYR A 218 11.22 -7.23 11.15
CA TYR A 218 9.97 -7.84 11.59
C TYR A 218 9.83 -9.30 11.20
N PHE A 219 10.64 -9.84 10.30
CA PHE A 219 10.63 -11.24 9.88
C PHE A 219 12.07 -11.70 9.64
N PRO A 220 12.90 -11.82 10.69
CA PRO A 220 14.28 -12.26 10.51
C PRO A 220 14.29 -13.64 9.84
N GLU A 221 15.33 -13.92 9.05
CA GLU A 221 15.58 -15.30 8.63
C GLU A 221 15.92 -16.08 9.89
N SER A 222 14.95 -16.80 10.41
CA SER A 222 15.19 -17.77 11.47
C SER A 222 16.20 -18.79 10.95
N LYS A 223 17.19 -19.11 11.78
CA LYS A 223 17.95 -20.36 11.72
C LYS A 223 16.97 -21.52 11.95
N ASP A 224 16.04 -21.75 11.03
CA ASP A 224 15.03 -22.82 11.09
C ASP A 224 15.66 -24.18 10.75
N ILE A 225 16.77 -24.52 11.40
CA ILE A 225 17.36 -25.88 11.39
C ILE A 225 17.70 -26.38 12.81
N GLU A 226 17.78 -25.53 13.85
CA GLU A 226 18.05 -26.03 15.21
C GLU A 226 16.82 -26.66 15.90
N PHE A 227 15.61 -26.46 15.37
CA PHE A 227 14.39 -27.02 15.99
C PHE A 227 14.12 -28.50 15.66
N ILE A 228 14.76 -29.07 14.64
CA ILE A 228 14.56 -30.48 14.25
C ILE A 228 15.61 -31.40 14.92
N GLN A 229 16.73 -30.87 15.42
CA GLN A 229 17.80 -31.70 15.98
C GLN A 229 17.68 -32.03 17.48
N ARG A 230 16.60 -31.62 18.17
CA ARG A 230 16.38 -31.98 19.59
C ARG A 230 15.50 -33.22 19.81
N TYR A 231 15.13 -33.93 18.74
CA TYR A 231 14.36 -35.18 18.81
C TYR A 231 14.96 -36.27 17.91
N ASN A 232 16.26 -36.49 17.99
CA ASN A 232 16.89 -37.77 17.65
C ASN A 232 17.87 -38.14 18.76
#